data_AF-A0A2V7LR69-F1
#
_entry.id   AF-A0A2V7LR69-F1
#
_cell.length_a   1.000
_cell.length_b   1.000
_cell.length_c   1.000
_cell.angle_alpha   90.00
_cell.angle_beta   90.00
_cell.angle_gamma   90.00
#
_symmetry.space_group_name_H-M   'P 1'
#
loop_
_entity.id
_entity.type
_entity.pdbx_description
1 polymer ?
#
loop_
_entity_poly.entity_id
_entity_poly.type
_entity_poly.pdbx_seq_one_letter_code
_entity_poly.pdbx_strand_id
1 'polypeptide(L)'
;MRKWIGSGLLVTVLALLPARAPAQRRTAAEAGPRNELGVDLAFQYVSVGSNGGSGIQLAAPVDARVGFLSRGPNMFEVRASVDWDSNFGTVAFSPGVNVLHLLKRGSGTRGLMRAPYVTAGAGLNIFKFGSGASTETQFAIGGGVGKRLPYGSAVFRPEGYLAYAFSSGALPSSFSLGVRLGLSFWH
;
A
#
# COMPACT_ATOMS: atom_id res chain seq x y z
N MET A 1 22.56 -7.93 -11.88
CA MET A 1 22.11 -6.53 -11.76
C MET A 1 20.73 -6.36 -11.12
N ARG A 2 19.73 -7.22 -11.38
CA ARG A 2 18.38 -7.17 -10.73
C ARG A 2 18.38 -7.11 -9.19
N LYS A 3 19.29 -7.83 -8.51
CA LYS A 3 19.39 -7.83 -7.03
C LYS A 3 19.83 -6.49 -6.43
N TRP A 4 20.53 -5.65 -7.20
CA TRP A 4 21.12 -4.40 -6.72
C TRP A 4 20.12 -3.23 -6.77
N ILE A 5 19.17 -3.28 -7.70
CA ILE A 5 18.15 -2.23 -7.87
C ILE A 5 17.13 -2.28 -6.71
N GLY A 6 16.70 -3.47 -6.29
CA GLY A 6 15.80 -3.63 -5.15
C GLY A 6 16.43 -3.19 -3.82
N SER A 7 17.69 -3.59 -3.58
CA SER A 7 18.43 -3.16 -2.39
C SER A 7 18.76 -1.67 -2.41
N GLY A 8 19.11 -1.09 -3.56
CA GLY A 8 19.39 0.35 -3.68
C GLY A 8 18.17 1.22 -3.43
N LEU A 9 16.99 0.81 -3.92
CA LEU A 9 15.75 1.55 -3.72
C LEU A 9 15.27 1.43 -2.25
N LEU A 10 15.40 0.25 -1.65
CA LEU A 10 15.13 0.02 -0.22
C LEU A 10 16.05 0.89 0.66
N VAL A 11 17.35 0.94 0.38
CA VAL A 11 18.32 1.76 1.12
C VAL A 11 18.03 3.24 0.94
N THR A 12 17.67 3.70 -0.26
CA THR A 12 17.36 5.11 -0.50
C THR A 12 16.08 5.53 0.23
N VAL A 13 15.04 4.69 0.24
CA VAL A 13 13.80 4.94 0.98
C VAL A 13 14.07 4.92 2.50
N LEU A 14 14.80 3.92 3.00
CA LEU A 14 15.17 3.84 4.42
C LEU A 14 16.06 4.98 4.88
N ALA A 15 16.95 5.50 4.02
CA ALA A 15 17.85 6.61 4.34
C ALA A 15 17.13 7.98 4.34
N LEU A 16 16.07 8.15 3.55
CA LEU A 16 15.31 9.41 3.48
C LEU A 16 14.23 9.55 4.58
N LEU A 17 13.80 8.43 5.18
CA LEU A 17 12.82 8.41 6.27
C LEU A 17 13.26 9.17 7.54
N PRO A 18 14.48 8.98 8.10
CA PRO A 18 14.87 9.65 9.34
C PRO A 18 15.13 11.16 9.20
N ALA A 19 15.47 11.65 8.00
CA ALA A 19 15.71 13.08 7.78
C ALA A 19 14.41 13.92 7.76
N ARG A 20 13.26 13.30 7.48
CA ARG A 20 11.97 13.99 7.43
C ARG A 20 11.24 14.00 8.78
N ALA A 21 11.46 12.99 9.62
CA ALA A 21 10.79 12.83 10.91
C ALA A 21 10.91 14.04 11.89
N PRO A 22 12.07 14.70 12.07
CA PRO A 22 12.19 15.83 13.00
C PRO A 22 11.70 17.17 12.44
N ALA A 23 11.81 17.40 11.12
CA ALA A 23 11.30 18.62 10.48
C ALA A 23 9.75 18.67 10.48
N GLN A 24 9.10 17.51 10.54
CA GLN A 24 7.65 17.35 10.50
C GLN A 24 6.94 17.61 11.84
N ARG A 25 7.68 17.70 12.97
CA ARG A 25 7.10 17.99 14.30
C ARG A 25 6.68 19.44 14.50
N ARG A 26 7.23 20.40 13.74
CA ARG A 26 7.02 21.84 13.99
C ARG A 26 5.75 22.41 13.35
N THR A 27 5.19 21.78 12.31
CA THR A 27 3.99 22.26 11.60
C THR A 27 2.67 21.68 12.11
N ALA A 28 2.68 20.49 12.73
CA ALA A 28 1.46 19.80 13.17
C ALA A 28 0.86 20.31 14.50
N ALA A 29 1.54 21.25 15.20
CA ALA A 29 1.23 21.60 16.59
C ALA A 29 -0.07 22.40 16.78
N GLU A 30 -0.58 23.13 15.77
CA GLU A 30 -1.76 24.01 15.95
C GLU A 30 -3.08 23.48 15.37
N ALA A 31 -3.06 22.58 14.36
CA ALA A 31 -4.28 22.16 13.64
C ALA A 31 -4.55 20.64 13.63
N GLY A 32 -3.64 19.83 14.16
CA GLY A 32 -3.63 18.38 13.97
C GLY A 32 -3.20 17.98 12.54
N PRO A 33 -2.81 16.71 12.32
CA PRO A 33 -2.27 16.29 11.05
C PRO A 33 -3.34 16.27 9.95
N ARG A 34 -3.00 16.81 8.78
CA ARG A 34 -3.82 16.88 7.56
C ARG A 34 -3.42 15.81 6.54
N ASN A 35 -2.17 15.37 6.55
CA ASN A 35 -1.64 14.40 5.60
C ASN A 35 -0.90 13.28 6.35
N GLU A 36 -0.83 12.12 5.72
CA GLU A 36 -0.12 10.94 6.19
C GLU A 36 0.76 10.41 5.06
N LEU A 37 2.07 10.31 5.29
CA LEU A 37 2.97 9.58 4.40
C LEU A 37 3.21 8.21 5.01
N GLY A 38 3.00 7.14 4.24
CA GLY A 38 3.24 5.78 4.74
C GLY A 38 4.02 4.93 3.77
N VAL A 39 4.72 3.95 4.33
CA VAL A 39 5.41 2.89 3.58
C VAL A 39 4.96 1.56 4.15
N ASP A 40 4.55 0.67 3.26
CA ASP A 40 3.98 -0.62 3.59
C ASP A 40 4.78 -1.76 2.95
N LEU A 41 4.81 -2.89 3.64
CA LEU A 41 5.27 -4.18 3.13
C LEU A 41 4.07 -5.10 3.05
N ALA A 42 3.83 -5.73 1.90
CA ALA A 42 2.69 -6.61 1.70
C ALA A 42 3.11 -8.05 1.34
N PHE A 43 2.39 -9.00 1.93
CA PHE A 43 2.57 -10.43 1.72
C PHE A 43 1.21 -10.98 1.30
N GLN A 44 1.12 -11.59 0.12
CA GLN A 44 -0.16 -12.05 -0.41
C GLN A 44 -0.05 -13.40 -1.09
N TYR A 45 -1.12 -14.17 -1.00
CA TYR A 45 -1.37 -15.28 -1.88
C TYR A 45 -2.18 -14.78 -3.07
N VAL A 46 -1.80 -15.20 -4.28
CA VAL A 46 -2.51 -14.88 -5.52
C VAL A 46 -2.92 -16.15 -6.22
N SER A 47 -4.21 -16.26 -6.51
CA SER A 47 -4.78 -17.26 -7.39
C SER A 47 -5.12 -16.60 -8.71
N VAL A 48 -4.55 -17.09 -9.79
CA VAL A 48 -4.91 -16.70 -11.14
C VAL A 48 -6.05 -17.61 -11.62
N GLY A 49 -6.94 -17.12 -12.48
CA GLY A 49 -8.10 -17.86 -13.01
C GLY A 49 -7.74 -19.24 -13.60
N SER A 50 -8.75 -20.01 -14.00
CA SER A 50 -8.79 -21.49 -14.13
C SER A 50 -7.64 -22.23 -14.85
N ASN A 51 -6.65 -21.57 -15.44
CA ASN A 51 -5.45 -22.19 -16.04
C ASN A 51 -4.12 -21.42 -15.77
N GLY A 52 -4.13 -20.37 -14.94
CA GLY A 52 -2.97 -19.48 -14.74
C GLY A 52 -2.05 -19.83 -13.57
N GLY A 53 -2.36 -20.89 -12.83
CA GLY A 53 -1.63 -21.27 -11.62
C GLY A 53 -1.95 -20.39 -10.41
N SER A 54 -1.53 -20.84 -9.23
CA SER A 54 -1.65 -20.08 -7.99
C SER A 54 -0.32 -20.08 -7.25
N GLY A 55 -0.05 -19.06 -6.45
CA GLY A 55 1.18 -19.02 -5.67
C GLY A 55 1.27 -17.83 -4.73
N ILE A 56 2.41 -17.75 -4.05
CA ILE A 56 2.69 -16.73 -3.05
C ILE A 56 3.44 -15.59 -3.74
N GLN A 57 2.93 -14.38 -3.58
CA GLN A 57 3.58 -13.16 -4.01
C GLN A 57 4.04 -12.34 -2.82
N LEU A 58 5.22 -11.74 -2.97
CA LEU A 58 5.70 -10.70 -2.09
C LEU A 58 5.42 -9.37 -2.78
N ALA A 59 4.36 -8.71 -2.32
CA ALA A 59 3.94 -7.42 -2.83
C ALA A 59 4.81 -6.34 -2.17
N ALA A 60 5.85 -5.95 -2.92
CA ALA A 60 6.77 -4.84 -2.70
C ALA A 60 7.58 -4.83 -1.38
N PRO A 61 8.89 -4.53 -1.47
CA PRO A 61 9.60 -3.88 -0.38
C PRO A 61 9.18 -2.41 -0.16
N VAL A 62 8.39 -1.82 -1.09
CA VAL A 62 7.94 -0.40 -1.05
C VAL A 62 6.54 -0.25 -1.66
N ASP A 63 5.49 -0.28 -0.82
CA ASP A 63 4.16 0.27 -1.13
C ASP A 63 4.05 1.64 -0.46
N ALA A 64 4.14 2.70 -1.26
CA ALA A 64 4.09 4.07 -0.76
C ALA A 64 2.66 4.58 -0.78
N ARG A 65 2.21 5.17 0.33
CA ARG A 65 0.90 5.81 0.45
C ARG A 65 1.01 7.28 0.84
N VAL A 66 0.12 8.09 0.29
CA VAL A 66 -0.17 9.44 0.75
C VAL A 66 -1.65 9.49 1.13
N GLY A 67 -1.93 9.60 2.43
CA GLY A 67 -3.26 9.76 2.99
C GLY A 67 -3.60 11.21 3.24
N PHE A 68 -4.81 11.60 2.85
CA PHE A 68 -5.43 12.87 3.18
C PHE A 68 -6.35 12.64 4.39
N LEU A 69 -5.89 13.09 5.55
CA LEU A 69 -6.60 12.98 6.81
C LEU A 69 -7.72 14.00 6.82
N SER A 70 -8.95 13.52 6.95
CA SER A 70 -10.11 14.38 7.13
C SER A 70 -10.55 14.41 8.59
N ARG A 71 -11.31 15.44 8.96
CA ARG A 71 -12.01 15.48 10.25
C ARG A 71 -13.23 14.55 10.28
N GLY A 72 -13.58 13.88 9.19
CA GLY A 72 -14.66 12.89 9.12
C GLY A 72 -14.17 11.45 9.34
N PRO A 73 -15.08 10.46 9.31
CA PRO A 73 -14.72 9.05 9.40
C PRO A 73 -14.02 8.53 8.14
N ASN A 74 -14.18 9.23 7.01
CA ASN A 74 -13.60 8.86 5.72
C ASN A 74 -12.30 9.62 5.45
N MET A 75 -11.28 8.90 5.01
CA MET A 75 -9.99 9.44 4.57
C MET A 75 -9.68 8.87 3.19
N PHE A 76 -8.94 9.63 2.39
CA PHE A 76 -8.54 9.18 1.06
C PHE A 76 -7.04 8.88 1.06
N GLU A 77 -6.64 7.82 0.38
CA GLU A 77 -5.25 7.41 0.27
C GLU A 77 -4.91 7.17 -1.20
N VAL A 78 -3.89 7.85 -1.69
CA VAL A 78 -3.27 7.52 -2.98
C VAL A 78 -2.12 6.57 -2.70
N ARG A 79 -2.00 5.51 -3.50
CA ARG A 79 -1.04 4.43 -3.31
C ARG A 79 -0.29 4.14 -4.57
N ALA A 80 0.96 3.73 -4.42
CA ALA A 80 1.80 3.23 -5.50
C ALA A 80 2.67 2.11 -4.95
N SER A 81 2.46 0.89 -5.44
CA SER A 81 3.26 -0.28 -5.10
C SER A 81 4.08 -0.77 -6.29
N VAL A 82 5.19 -1.44 -5.97
CA VAL A 82 6.00 -2.18 -6.95
C VAL A 82 6.01 -3.65 -6.54
N ASP A 83 5.12 -4.42 -7.13
CA ASP A 83 4.88 -5.81 -6.74
C ASP A 83 5.78 -6.74 -7.53
N TRP A 84 6.35 -7.74 -6.86
CA TRP A 84 7.14 -8.77 -7.50
C TRP A 84 6.40 -10.10 -7.45
N ASP A 85 6.08 -10.63 -8.63
CA ASP A 85 5.48 -11.95 -8.74
C ASP A 85 6.57 -13.00 -8.91
N SER A 86 6.65 -13.91 -7.94
CA SER A 86 7.59 -15.03 -7.97
C SER A 86 7.17 -16.12 -8.97
N ASN A 87 5.88 -16.24 -9.30
CA ASN A 87 5.35 -17.24 -10.23
C ASN A 87 5.75 -16.95 -11.67
N PHE A 88 5.65 -15.68 -12.09
CA PHE A 88 5.96 -15.26 -13.46
C PHE A 88 7.30 -14.52 -13.58
N GLY A 89 7.98 -14.22 -12.47
CA GLY A 89 9.24 -13.45 -12.46
C GLY A 89 9.08 -12.00 -12.94
N THR A 90 7.86 -11.47 -12.86
CA THR A 90 7.44 -10.17 -13.36
C THR A 90 7.44 -9.13 -12.26
N VAL A 91 7.59 -7.86 -12.66
CA VAL A 91 7.42 -6.71 -11.78
C VAL A 91 6.19 -5.96 -12.28
N ALA A 92 5.27 -5.67 -11.37
CA ALA A 92 4.11 -4.85 -11.63
C ALA A 92 4.26 -3.52 -10.91
N PHE A 93 3.89 -2.43 -11.56
CA PHE A 93 3.68 -1.15 -10.90
C PHE A 93 2.18 -0.95 -10.70
N SER A 94 1.75 -0.74 -9.47
CA SER A 94 0.33 -0.75 -9.13
C SER A 94 -0.11 0.56 -8.47
N PRO A 95 -0.43 1.60 -9.26
CA PRO A 95 -1.01 2.83 -8.72
C PRO A 95 -2.50 2.63 -8.39
N GLY A 96 -2.96 3.27 -7.32
CA GLY A 96 -4.36 3.17 -6.91
C GLY A 96 -4.81 4.24 -5.95
N VAL A 97 -6.11 4.24 -5.70
CA VAL A 97 -6.78 5.10 -4.74
C VAL A 97 -7.65 4.26 -3.81
N ASN A 98 -7.53 4.53 -2.51
CA ASN A 98 -8.30 3.89 -1.48
C ASN A 98 -9.07 4.93 -0.67
N VAL A 99 -10.24 4.54 -0.21
CA VAL A 99 -10.97 5.19 0.86
C VAL A 99 -10.79 4.36 2.11
N LEU A 100 -10.43 5.02 3.20
CA LEU A 100 -10.35 4.44 4.53
C LEU A 100 -11.50 4.98 5.38
N HIS A 101 -12.27 4.07 5.97
CA HIS A 101 -13.36 4.39 6.88
C HIS A 101 -13.03 3.93 8.31
N LEU A 102 -13.04 4.87 9.26
CA LEU A 102 -12.75 4.62 10.67
C LEU A 102 -13.98 4.05 11.39
N LEU A 103 -13.84 2.86 11.97
CA LEU A 103 -14.96 2.16 12.63
C LEU A 103 -15.24 2.65 14.05
N LYS A 104 -14.20 3.10 14.78
CA LYS A 104 -14.35 3.64 16.15
C LYS A 104 -13.48 4.88 16.31
N ARG A 105 -14.12 6.04 16.38
CA ARG A 105 -13.44 7.32 16.54
C ARG A 105 -13.44 7.77 18.00
N GLY A 106 -12.24 7.93 18.57
CA GLY A 106 -12.05 8.76 19.76
C GLY A 106 -11.85 10.24 19.40
N SER A 107 -11.91 11.15 20.36
CA SER A 107 -11.60 12.57 20.12
C SER A 107 -10.09 12.79 19.91
N GLY A 108 -9.76 13.72 19.03
CA GLY A 108 -8.38 14.16 18.76
C GLY A 108 -7.47 13.12 18.10
N THR A 109 -6.18 13.47 18.03
CA THR A 109 -5.10 12.70 17.38
C THR A 109 -4.94 11.30 17.98
N ARG A 110 -5.19 11.15 19.30
CA ARG A 110 -5.18 9.85 19.99
C ARG A 110 -6.28 8.91 19.51
N GLY A 111 -7.44 9.45 19.13
CA GLY A 111 -8.53 8.68 18.54
C GLY A 111 -8.18 8.10 17.16
N LEU A 112 -7.40 8.84 16.37
CA LEU A 112 -6.89 8.37 15.08
C LEU A 112 -5.81 7.28 15.22
N MET A 113 -4.96 7.36 16.25
CA MET A 113 -3.81 6.43 16.41
C MET A 113 -4.20 5.02 16.85
N ARG A 114 -5.43 4.81 17.32
CA ARG A 114 -5.88 3.53 17.90
C ARG A 114 -7.11 2.95 17.20
N ALA A 115 -7.57 3.61 16.14
CA ALA A 115 -8.82 3.27 15.48
C ALA A 115 -8.67 2.00 14.60
N PRO A 116 -9.57 1.02 14.73
CA PRO A 116 -9.81 0.06 13.68
C PRO A 116 -10.47 0.77 12.49
N TYR A 117 -10.17 0.28 11.29
CA TYR A 117 -10.66 0.85 10.05
C TYR A 117 -10.93 -0.23 9.01
N VAL A 118 -11.76 0.11 8.04
CA VAL A 118 -11.92 -0.65 6.80
C VAL A 118 -11.46 0.19 5.62
N THR A 119 -10.98 -0.46 4.58
CA THR A 119 -10.57 0.19 3.33
C THR A 119 -11.33 -0.42 2.17
N ALA A 120 -11.60 0.41 1.17
CA ALA A 120 -12.04 -0.01 -0.16
C ALA A 120 -11.30 0.84 -1.18
N GLY A 121 -10.89 0.26 -2.31
CA GLY A 121 -10.12 0.98 -3.30
C GLY A 121 -10.13 0.34 -4.67
N ALA A 122 -9.62 1.10 -5.62
CA ALA A 122 -9.46 0.70 -7.00
C ALA A 122 -8.08 1.13 -7.50
N GLY A 123 -7.51 0.37 -8.41
CA GLY A 123 -6.20 0.62 -8.95
C GLY A 123 -5.97 -0.06 -10.28
N LEU A 124 -4.76 0.13 -10.78
CA LEU A 124 -4.27 -0.51 -11.99
C LEU A 124 -3.06 -1.36 -11.62
N ASN A 125 -2.88 -2.50 -12.26
CA ASN A 125 -1.63 -3.24 -12.26
C ASN A 125 -1.01 -3.10 -13.64
N ILE A 126 0.16 -2.48 -13.72
CA ILE A 126 0.88 -2.24 -14.97
C ILE A 126 2.05 -3.21 -15.05
N PHE A 127 1.97 -4.17 -15.96
CA PHE A 127 2.95 -5.23 -16.15
C PHE A 127 3.88 -4.91 -17.31
N LYS A 128 5.18 -5.21 -17.12
CA LYS A 128 6.18 -5.17 -18.18
C LYS A 128 6.89 -6.51 -18.32
N PHE A 129 6.65 -7.20 -19.42
CA PHE A 129 7.22 -8.52 -19.72
C PHE A 129 8.55 -8.40 -20.48
N GLY A 130 9.67 -8.17 -19.78
CA GLY A 130 11.00 -8.14 -20.42
C GLY A 130 11.28 -6.90 -21.28
N SER A 131 12.45 -6.86 -21.95
CA SER A 131 12.86 -5.72 -22.80
C SER A 131 12.33 -5.91 -24.22
N GLY A 132 11.29 -5.16 -24.60
CA GLY A 132 10.74 -5.14 -25.96
C GLY A 132 9.28 -5.63 -26.08
N ALA A 133 8.70 -6.17 -25.01
CA ALA A 133 7.28 -6.54 -25.02
C ALA A 133 6.36 -5.34 -24.74
N SER A 134 5.09 -5.50 -25.12
CA SER A 134 4.00 -4.59 -24.80
C SER A 134 3.81 -4.44 -23.29
N THR A 135 3.40 -3.24 -22.89
CA THR A 135 2.93 -2.97 -21.52
C THR A 135 1.48 -3.39 -21.43
N GLU A 136 1.14 -4.23 -20.46
CA GLU A 136 -0.23 -4.66 -20.21
C GLU A 136 -0.74 -4.02 -18.93
N THR A 137 -2.01 -3.61 -18.93
CA THR A 137 -2.63 -2.95 -17.78
C THR A 137 -3.88 -3.71 -17.37
N GLN A 138 -4.02 -3.94 -16.07
CA GLN A 138 -5.14 -4.64 -15.47
C GLN A 138 -5.85 -3.73 -14.48
N PHE A 139 -7.18 -3.68 -14.52
CA PHE A 139 -7.95 -3.00 -13.48
C PHE A 139 -8.11 -3.92 -12.27
N ALA A 140 -8.01 -3.36 -11.07
CA ALA A 140 -8.18 -4.09 -9.82
C ALA A 140 -9.01 -3.30 -8.81
N ILE A 141 -9.80 -4.03 -8.03
CA ILE A 141 -10.51 -3.50 -6.87
C ILE A 141 -10.12 -4.30 -5.63
N GLY A 142 -10.17 -3.67 -4.47
CA GLY A 142 -9.84 -4.35 -3.24
C GLY A 142 -10.41 -3.68 -2.02
N GLY A 143 -10.33 -4.40 -0.91
CA GLY A 143 -10.75 -3.93 0.38
C GLY A 143 -10.01 -4.63 1.50
N GLY A 144 -10.04 -4.05 2.68
CA GLY A 144 -9.27 -4.55 3.80
C GLY A 144 -9.79 -4.07 5.14
N VAL A 145 -9.28 -4.68 6.19
CA VAL A 145 -9.54 -4.32 7.57
C VAL A 145 -8.20 -4.18 8.27
N GLY A 146 -8.01 -3.06 8.94
CA GLY A 146 -6.76 -2.77 9.62
C GLY A 146 -6.98 -2.04 10.93
N LYS A 147 -5.87 -1.82 11.62
CA LYS A 147 -5.86 -1.06 12.87
C LYS A 147 -4.64 -0.17 12.93
N ARG A 148 -4.83 1.04 13.46
CA ARG A 148 -3.73 1.92 13.80
C ARG A 148 -3.23 1.60 15.20
N LEU A 149 -1.91 1.51 15.34
CA LEU A 149 -1.21 1.24 16.59
C LEU A 149 -0.12 2.31 16.78
N PRO A 150 -0.05 2.99 17.94
CA PRO A 150 1.04 3.93 18.20
C PRO A 150 2.39 3.21 18.19
N TYR A 151 3.37 3.72 17.45
CA TYR A 151 4.72 3.15 17.38
C TYR A 151 5.79 4.27 17.37
N GLY A 152 6.31 4.61 18.54
CA GLY A 152 7.26 5.71 18.69
C GLY A 152 6.68 7.04 18.18
N SER A 153 7.34 7.65 17.19
CA SER A 153 6.86 8.85 16.49
C SER A 153 5.99 8.57 15.25
N ALA A 154 5.75 7.31 14.94
CA ALA A 154 4.97 6.84 13.79
C ALA A 154 3.71 6.08 14.24
N VAL A 155 2.89 5.69 13.27
CA VAL A 155 1.75 4.80 13.47
C VAL A 155 2.00 3.51 12.70
N PHE A 156 2.02 2.39 13.41
CA PHE A 156 2.06 1.07 12.80
C PHE A 156 0.65 0.66 12.37
N ARG A 157 0.53 0.11 11.15
CA ARG A 157 -0.73 -0.23 10.49
C ARG A 157 -0.71 -1.65 9.95
N PRO A 158 -1.00 -2.66 10.78
CA PRO A 158 -1.34 -3.98 10.28
C PRO A 158 -2.73 -3.95 9.62
N GLU A 159 -2.83 -4.55 8.45
CA GLU A 159 -4.04 -4.63 7.63
C GLU A 159 -4.12 -5.99 6.94
N GLY A 160 -5.26 -6.67 7.05
CA GLY A 160 -5.58 -7.80 6.18
C GLY A 160 -6.41 -7.29 5.00
N TYR A 161 -6.14 -7.79 3.79
CA TYR A 161 -6.83 -7.32 2.59
C TYR A 161 -7.13 -8.43 1.59
N LEU A 162 -8.12 -8.15 0.75
CA LEU A 162 -8.52 -8.92 -0.41
C LEU A 162 -8.51 -7.99 -1.62
N ALA A 163 -8.08 -8.48 -2.77
CA ALA A 163 -8.26 -7.76 -4.04
C ALA A 163 -8.56 -8.71 -5.19
N TYR A 164 -9.32 -8.21 -6.15
CA TYR A 164 -9.66 -8.88 -7.39
C TYR A 164 -9.20 -8.03 -8.57
N ALA A 165 -8.42 -8.62 -9.46
CA ALA A 165 -8.01 -8.01 -10.71
C ALA A 165 -8.78 -8.64 -11.87
N PHE A 166 -9.37 -7.80 -12.72
CA PHE A 166 -10.19 -8.22 -13.85
C PHE A 166 -9.31 -8.65 -15.02
N SER A 167 -9.75 -9.60 -15.84
CA SER A 167 -8.98 -9.96 -17.04
C SER A 167 -8.83 -8.76 -17.98
N SER A 168 -7.68 -8.66 -18.64
CA SER A 168 -7.39 -7.56 -19.58
C SER A 168 -6.35 -8.01 -20.61
N GLY A 169 -6.72 -8.03 -21.89
CA GLY A 169 -5.85 -8.54 -22.95
C GLY A 169 -5.43 -9.99 -22.69
N ALA A 170 -4.12 -10.23 -22.61
CA ALA A 170 -3.56 -11.54 -22.27
C ALA A 170 -3.50 -11.81 -20.76
N LEU A 171 -3.80 -10.82 -19.90
CA LEU A 171 -3.80 -10.99 -18.45
C LEU A 171 -5.09 -11.69 -18.00
N PRO A 172 -5.00 -12.90 -17.40
CA PRO A 172 -6.13 -13.55 -16.75
C PRO A 172 -6.58 -12.77 -15.51
N SER A 173 -7.83 -12.97 -15.10
CA SER A 173 -8.28 -12.45 -13.81
C SER A 173 -7.54 -13.11 -12.65
N SER A 174 -7.42 -12.39 -11.54
CA SER A 174 -6.75 -12.90 -10.35
C SER A 174 -7.45 -12.46 -9.07
N PHE A 175 -7.38 -13.31 -8.06
CA PHE A 175 -7.83 -13.04 -6.71
C PHE A 175 -6.62 -13.09 -5.78
N SER A 176 -6.55 -12.12 -4.87
CA SER A 176 -5.48 -12.00 -3.90
C SER A 176 -6.04 -11.86 -2.49
N LEU A 177 -5.36 -12.52 -1.54
CA LEU A 177 -5.58 -12.40 -0.10
C LEU A 177 -4.23 -12.19 0.55
N GLY A 178 -4.12 -11.17 1.39
CA GLY A 178 -2.85 -10.84 1.99
C GLY A 178 -2.93 -10.07 3.28
N VAL A 179 -1.74 -9.81 3.81
CA VAL A 179 -1.51 -8.93 4.94
C VAL A 179 -0.53 -7.85 4.53
N ARG A 180 -0.71 -6.67 5.10
CA ARG A 180 0.10 -5.49 4.86
C ARG A 180 0.51 -4.90 6.19
N LEU A 181 1.80 -4.61 6.33
CA LEU A 181 2.41 -4.04 7.51
C LEU A 181 2.97 -2.66 7.16
N GLY A 182 2.30 -1.63 7.66
CA GLY A 182 2.61 -0.25 7.33
C GLY A 182 3.21 0.56 8.47
N LEU A 183 4.08 1.50 8.12
CA LEU A 183 4.44 2.62 8.98
C LEU A 183 3.91 3.91 8.39
N SER A 184 3.40 4.78 9.24
CA SER A 184 2.79 6.06 8.86
C SER A 184 3.35 7.23 9.66
N PHE A 185 3.65 8.30 8.94
CA PHE A 185 4.20 9.54 9.44
C PHE A 185 3.19 10.66 9.15
N TRP A 186 2.80 11.39 10.18
CA TRP A 186 1.73 12.39 10.11
C TRP A 186 2.28 13.81 9.94
N HIS A 187 1.56 14.62 9.16
CA HIS A 187 1.90 16.01 8.83
C HIS A 187 0.67 16.91 8.93
#